data_AF-A0A7S4CPE7-F1
#
_entry.id   AF-A0A7S4CPE7-F1
#
_cell.length_a   1.000
_cell.length_b   1.000
_cell.length_c   1.000
_cell.angle_alpha   90.00
_cell.angle_beta   90.00
_cell.angle_gamma   90.00
#
_symmetry.space_group_name_H-M   'P 1'
#
loop_
_entity.id
_entity.type
_entity.pdbx_description
1 polymer ?
#
loop_
_entity_poly.entity_id
_entity_poly.type
_entity_poly.pdbx_seq_one_letter_code
_entity_poly.pdbx_strand_id
1 'polypeptide(L)'
;VMYKVLYVLVMKDDNMTIGRALYLFLWNAVGGPVLGLVVGYVIIRWVGVVFNDPYIEVTATISAAYMTFWLAETEAVSVSGVLAIMSLGIYMNYHRTAISPEVERLLHGIWNIMEYLANTLIFLLVGAVVVLIPYQNALQNTSVPGSSAAGPSPSPHGSPQPQAHWVPGWTDLGYLGIFYVCTTAIRFALVLLLSPKILGLRKMKEYCRGFGGRARPKQAPPSPTRATDASPPRPRA
;
A
#
# COMPACT_ATOMS: atom_id res chain seq x y z
N VAL A 1 16.05 -5.60 7.26
CA VAL A 1 17.44 -5.19 6.90
C VAL A 1 18.48 -6.24 7.29
N MET A 2 18.71 -6.50 8.58
CA MET A 2 19.80 -7.37 9.05
C MET A 2 19.76 -8.80 8.47
N TYR A 3 18.59 -9.45 8.48
CA TYR A 3 18.42 -10.78 7.87
C TYR A 3 18.80 -10.81 6.38
N LYS A 4 18.42 -9.79 5.60
CA LYS A 4 18.71 -9.70 4.16
C LYS A 4 20.22 -9.56 3.91
N VAL A 5 20.92 -8.78 4.75
CA VAL A 5 22.38 -8.65 4.71
C VAL A 5 23.06 -9.97 5.10
N LEU A 6 22.58 -10.63 6.16
CA LEU A 6 23.10 -11.93 6.59
C LEU A 6 22.88 -13.02 5.53
N TYR A 7 21.71 -13.05 4.90
CA TYR A 7 21.40 -13.99 3.82
C TYR A 7 22.38 -13.85 2.65
N VAL A 8 22.66 -12.60 2.22
CA VAL A 8 23.66 -12.37 1.17
C VAL A 8 25.07 -12.75 1.63
N LEU A 9 25.43 -12.54 2.90
CA LEU A 9 26.73 -12.97 3.45
C LEU A 9 26.91 -14.49 3.49
N VAL A 10 25.84 -15.24 3.80
CA VAL A 10 25.93 -16.68 4.09
C VAL A 10 25.61 -17.54 2.86
N MET A 11 24.66 -17.12 2.01
CA MET A 11 24.19 -17.94 0.88
C MET A 11 24.74 -17.46 -0.47
N LYS A 12 25.23 -16.23 -0.57
CA LYS A 12 25.78 -15.69 -1.81
C LYS A 12 27.29 -15.55 -1.65
N ASP A 13 28.04 -16.50 -2.21
CA ASP A 13 29.51 -16.53 -2.26
C ASP A 13 30.07 -15.40 -3.16
N ASP A 14 29.66 -14.16 -2.92
CA ASP A 14 30.35 -12.99 -3.42
C ASP A 14 31.49 -12.66 -2.45
N ASN A 15 32.67 -12.26 -2.96
CA ASN A 15 33.79 -11.77 -2.16
C ASN A 15 33.37 -10.48 -1.41
N MET A 16 32.62 -10.64 -0.33
CA MET A 16 31.91 -9.53 0.29
C MET A 16 32.86 -8.78 1.22
N THR A 17 33.49 -7.75 0.65
CA THR A 17 34.26 -6.78 1.42
C THR A 17 33.34 -6.07 2.42
N ILE A 18 33.83 -5.79 3.63
CA ILE A 18 33.08 -5.08 4.71
C ILE A 18 32.40 -3.80 4.19
N GLY A 19 33.07 -3.07 3.28
CA GLY A 19 32.51 -1.88 2.65
C GLY A 19 31.22 -2.13 1.85
N ARG A 20 31.09 -3.29 1.18
CA ARG A 20 29.88 -3.65 0.42
C ARG A 20 28.73 -4.02 1.36
N ALA A 21 29.01 -4.71 2.45
CA ALA A 21 28.01 -5.02 3.48
C ALA A 21 27.48 -3.73 4.13
N LEU A 22 28.36 -2.79 4.46
CA LEU A 22 27.96 -1.48 5.01
C LEU A 22 27.12 -0.69 4.00
N TYR A 23 27.52 -0.69 2.73
CA TYR A 23 26.73 -0.06 1.66
C TYR A 23 25.33 -0.66 1.54
N LEU A 24 25.20 -1.99 1.51
CA LEU A 24 23.91 -2.67 1.43
C LEU A 24 23.04 -2.40 2.66
N PHE A 25 23.64 -2.34 3.85
CA PHE A 25 22.94 -2.00 5.07
C PHE A 25 22.39 -0.57 5.01
N LEU A 26 23.24 0.41 4.66
CA LEU A 26 22.83 1.81 4.55
C LEU A 26 21.79 2.02 3.44
N TRP A 27 21.98 1.39 2.28
CA TRP A 27 21.02 1.43 1.17
C TRP A 27 19.65 0.92 1.60
N ASN A 28 19.61 -0.22 2.29
CA ASN A 28 18.35 -0.82 2.75
C ASN A 28 17.71 -0.03 3.90
N ALA A 29 18.53 0.54 4.79
CA ALA A 29 18.07 1.30 5.94
C ALA A 29 17.58 2.70 5.59
N VAL A 30 18.20 3.38 4.61
CA VAL A 30 17.86 4.74 4.18
C VAL A 30 16.92 4.72 2.96
N GLY A 31 17.15 3.83 2.00
CA GLY A 31 16.34 3.72 0.79
C GLY A 31 14.90 3.30 1.07
N GLY A 32 14.67 2.48 2.10
CA GLY A 32 13.31 2.11 2.54
C GLY A 32 12.51 3.35 2.97
N PRO A 33 12.97 4.11 3.98
CA PRO A 33 12.30 5.33 4.43
C PRO A 33 12.09 6.38 3.34
N VAL A 34 13.11 6.64 2.51
CA VAL A 34 13.00 7.59 1.41
C VAL A 34 11.90 7.18 0.43
N LEU A 35 11.83 5.90 0.04
CA LEU A 35 10.77 5.39 -0.81
C LEU A 35 9.39 5.53 -0.14
N GLY A 36 9.29 5.19 1.14
CA GLY A 36 8.06 5.35 1.92
C GLY A 36 7.53 6.78 1.95
N LEU A 37 8.42 7.77 2.09
CA LEU A 37 8.05 9.19 2.05
C LEU A 37 7.57 9.63 0.65
N VAL A 38 8.25 9.20 -0.42
CA VAL A 38 7.86 9.51 -1.80
C VAL A 38 6.47 8.92 -2.10
N VAL A 39 6.26 7.65 -1.77
CA VAL A 39 4.97 7.00 -1.97
C VAL A 39 3.88 7.65 -1.09
N GLY A 40 4.20 7.99 0.15
CA GLY A 40 3.28 8.71 1.05
C GLY A 40 2.86 10.07 0.52
N TYR A 41 3.79 10.85 -0.04
CA TYR A 41 3.48 12.13 -0.68
C TYR A 41 2.46 11.95 -1.81
N VAL A 42 2.66 10.93 -2.64
CA VAL A 42 1.72 10.60 -3.71
C VAL A 42 0.37 10.25 -3.08
N ILE A 43 0.30 9.25 -2.20
CA ILE A 43 -0.97 8.73 -1.68
C ILE A 43 -1.80 9.78 -0.94
N ILE A 44 -1.19 10.68 -0.16
CA ILE A 44 -1.93 11.75 0.55
C ILE A 44 -2.57 12.73 -0.44
N ARG A 45 -1.87 13.10 -1.52
CA ARG A 45 -2.45 13.93 -2.58
C ARG A 45 -3.62 13.22 -3.28
N TRP A 46 -3.59 11.90 -3.37
CA TRP A 46 -4.65 11.10 -3.98
C TRP A 46 -5.86 10.92 -3.06
N VAL A 47 -5.65 10.55 -1.79
CA VAL A 47 -6.72 10.42 -0.78
C VAL A 47 -7.44 11.75 -0.60
N GLY A 48 -6.71 12.88 -0.63
CA GLY A 48 -7.29 14.22 -0.59
C GLY A 48 -8.25 14.58 -1.74
N VAL A 49 -8.26 13.82 -2.84
CA VAL A 49 -9.20 14.01 -3.97
C VAL A 49 -10.45 13.14 -3.83
N VAL A 50 -10.37 12.04 -3.08
CA VAL A 50 -11.43 11.03 -2.88
C VAL A 50 -12.13 11.23 -1.51
N PHE A 51 -12.22 12.48 -1.05
CA PHE A 51 -12.93 12.81 0.19
C PHE A 51 -14.44 12.45 0.10
N ASN A 52 -14.97 11.82 1.17
CA ASN A 52 -16.38 11.55 1.57
C ASN A 52 -16.83 10.09 1.76
N ASP A 53 -15.97 9.06 1.71
CA ASP A 53 -16.44 7.68 1.97
C ASP A 53 -15.49 6.87 2.90
N PRO A 54 -15.95 6.49 4.11
CA PRO A 54 -15.14 5.72 5.07
C PRO A 54 -14.61 4.40 4.51
N TYR A 55 -15.39 3.71 3.68
CA TYR A 55 -15.00 2.40 3.17
C TYR A 55 -13.87 2.52 2.15
N ILE A 56 -13.89 3.59 1.35
CA ILE A 56 -12.84 3.85 0.35
C ILE A 56 -11.55 4.29 1.05
N GLU A 57 -11.62 5.11 2.09
CA GLU A 57 -10.43 5.53 2.86
C GLU A 57 -9.75 4.34 3.55
N VAL A 58 -10.51 3.46 4.21
CA VAL A 58 -9.97 2.25 4.85
C VAL A 58 -9.28 1.34 3.83
N THR A 59 -9.99 1.00 2.74
CA THR A 59 -9.43 0.11 1.70
C THR A 59 -8.23 0.73 0.99
N ALA A 60 -8.20 2.05 0.84
CA ALA A 60 -7.04 2.79 0.32
C ALA A 60 -5.83 2.68 1.25
N THR A 61 -5.99 2.80 2.58
CA THR A 61 -4.85 2.68 3.52
C THR A 61 -4.24 1.27 3.52
N ILE A 62 -5.07 0.23 3.45
CA ILE A 62 -4.59 -1.17 3.37
C ILE A 62 -3.87 -1.40 2.03
N SER A 63 -4.47 -0.93 0.93
CA SER A 63 -3.87 -1.03 -0.41
C SER A 63 -2.54 -0.26 -0.50
N ALA A 64 -2.47 0.91 0.13
CA ALA A 64 -1.28 1.75 0.20
C ALA A 64 -0.12 1.06 0.95
N ALA A 65 -0.42 0.46 2.11
CA ALA A 65 0.57 -0.28 2.88
C ALA A 65 1.15 -1.45 2.07
N TYR A 66 0.28 -2.23 1.42
CA TYR A 66 0.70 -3.34 0.57
C TYR A 66 1.50 -2.89 -0.65
N MET A 67 1.02 -1.87 -1.39
CA MET A 67 1.69 -1.36 -2.58
C MET A 67 3.08 -0.81 -2.24
N THR A 68 3.21 -0.11 -1.12
CA THR A 68 4.51 0.41 -0.65
C THR A 68 5.49 -0.71 -0.33
N PHE A 69 5.03 -1.78 0.32
CA PHE A 69 5.85 -2.97 0.57
C PHE A 69 6.33 -3.60 -0.73
N TRP A 70 5.42 -3.79 -1.68
CA TRP A 70 5.72 -4.42 -2.95
C TRP A 70 6.70 -3.60 -3.79
N LEU A 71 6.48 -2.28 -3.87
CA LEU A 71 7.40 -1.36 -4.57
C LEU A 71 8.81 -1.37 -3.96
N ALA A 72 8.91 -1.51 -2.64
CA ALA A 72 10.19 -1.58 -1.94
C ALA A 72 10.94 -2.89 -2.21
N GLU A 73 10.24 -4.02 -2.26
CA GLU A 73 10.82 -5.34 -2.54
C GLU A 73 10.96 -5.65 -4.04
N THR A 74 10.51 -4.75 -4.92
CA THR A 74 10.68 -4.92 -6.37
C THR A 74 12.18 -5.02 -6.69
N GLU A 75 12.54 -5.95 -7.58
CA GLU A 75 13.91 -6.23 -8.06
C GLU A 75 14.71 -4.96 -8.39
N ALA A 76 14.03 -3.92 -8.89
CA ALA A 76 14.63 -2.65 -9.29
C ALA A 76 15.18 -1.80 -8.13
N VAL A 77 14.59 -1.88 -6.92
CA VAL A 77 14.94 -1.01 -5.78
C VAL A 77 15.57 -1.82 -4.64
N SER A 78 15.04 -3.03 -4.38
CA SER A 78 15.53 -4.00 -3.39
C SER A 78 15.83 -3.41 -2.01
N VAL A 79 15.03 -2.45 -1.56
CA VAL A 79 15.17 -1.81 -0.23
C VAL A 79 14.31 -2.54 0.81
N SER A 80 14.37 -2.10 2.06
CA SER A 80 13.60 -2.73 3.14
C SER A 80 12.13 -2.32 3.08
N GLY A 81 11.25 -3.23 2.65
CA GLY A 81 9.81 -2.97 2.57
C GLY A 81 9.17 -2.55 3.89
N VAL A 82 9.54 -3.18 5.00
CA VAL A 82 9.00 -2.85 6.33
C VAL A 82 9.30 -1.40 6.73
N LEU A 83 10.51 -0.89 6.45
CA LEU A 83 10.90 0.48 6.77
C LEU A 83 10.20 1.50 5.85
N ALA A 84 9.93 1.11 4.61
CA ALA A 84 9.15 1.92 3.68
C ALA A 84 7.70 2.09 4.17
N ILE A 85 7.03 1.00 4.59
CA ILE A 85 5.67 1.09 5.15
C ILE A 85 5.65 1.90 6.45
N MET A 86 6.64 1.72 7.33
CA MET A 86 6.71 2.49 8.57
C MET A 86 6.79 4.00 8.29
N SER A 87 7.61 4.38 7.31
CA SER A 87 7.77 5.79 6.92
C SER A 87 6.53 6.34 6.23
N LEU A 88 5.86 5.52 5.41
CA LEU A 88 4.53 5.83 4.88
C LEU A 88 3.53 6.10 6.00
N GLY A 89 3.47 5.23 7.02
CA GLY A 89 2.57 5.37 8.17
C GLY A 89 2.82 6.64 8.96
N ILE A 90 4.08 6.98 9.23
CA ILE A 90 4.47 8.25 9.87
C ILE A 90 4.03 9.44 9.02
N TYR A 91 4.26 9.38 7.71
CA TYR A 91 3.91 10.45 6.79
C TYR A 91 2.39 10.66 6.68
N MET A 92 1.60 9.58 6.65
CA MET A 92 0.13 9.63 6.71
C MET A 92 -0.36 10.19 8.05
N ASN A 93 0.26 9.78 9.15
CA ASN A 93 -0.05 10.29 10.48
C ASN A 93 0.23 11.79 10.61
N TYR A 94 1.26 12.30 9.94
CA TYR A 94 1.56 13.74 9.97
C TYR A 94 0.51 14.58 9.21
N HIS A 95 -0.14 14.04 8.18
CA HIS A 95 -1.16 14.76 7.39
C HIS A 95 -2.59 14.31 7.72
N ARG A 96 -2.92 14.08 9.00
CA ARG A 96 -4.29 13.68 9.41
C ARG A 96 -5.38 14.67 9.01
N THR A 97 -5.03 15.93 8.71
CA THR A 97 -5.97 16.95 8.25
C THR A 97 -6.63 16.63 6.91
N ALA A 98 -6.11 15.63 6.18
CA ALA A 98 -6.69 15.11 4.94
C ALA A 98 -7.61 13.89 5.16
N ILE A 99 -7.84 13.45 6.41
CA ILE A 99 -8.72 12.32 6.74
C ILE A 99 -9.93 12.88 7.49
N SER A 100 -11.13 12.46 7.10
CA SER A 100 -12.36 12.95 7.75
C SER A 100 -12.43 12.44 9.21
N PRO A 101 -12.75 13.30 10.20
CA PRO A 101 -12.77 12.93 11.61
C PRO A 101 -13.82 11.85 11.95
N GLU A 102 -14.85 11.67 11.12
CA GLU A 102 -15.84 10.59 11.27
C GLU A 102 -15.26 9.21 10.87
N VAL A 103 -14.28 9.19 9.96
CA VAL A 103 -13.64 7.97 9.46
C VAL A 103 -12.48 7.53 10.36
N GLU A 104 -11.79 8.46 11.02
CA GLU A 104 -10.63 8.16 11.88
C GLU A 104 -10.96 7.11 12.96
N ARG A 105 -12.15 7.20 13.57
CA ARG A 105 -12.56 6.24 14.61
C ARG A 105 -12.84 4.84 14.06
N LEU A 106 -13.41 4.76 12.85
CA LEU A 106 -13.63 3.50 12.12
C LEU A 106 -12.30 2.88 11.69
N LEU A 107 -11.40 3.70 11.15
CA LEU A 107 -10.06 3.32 10.72
C LEU A 107 -9.27 2.73 11.90
N HIS A 108 -9.22 3.43 13.03
CA HIS A 108 -8.52 2.95 14.23
C HIS A 108 -9.11 1.64 14.76
N GLY A 109 -10.44 1.48 14.73
CA GLY A 109 -11.10 0.23 15.11
C GLY A 109 -10.68 -0.95 14.23
N ILE A 110 -10.63 -0.76 12.91
CA ILE A 110 -10.20 -1.80 11.95
C ILE A 110 -8.73 -2.16 12.16
N TRP A 111 -7.86 -1.16 12.31
CA TRP A 111 -6.44 -1.41 12.57
C TRP A 111 -6.21 -2.14 13.88
N ASN A 112 -6.94 -1.81 14.96
CA ASN A 112 -6.83 -2.53 16.23
C ASN A 112 -7.22 -4.02 16.09
N ILE A 113 -8.26 -4.33 15.32
CA ILE A 113 -8.65 -5.73 15.05
C ILE A 113 -7.56 -6.44 14.22
N MET A 114 -6.99 -5.75 13.23
CA MET A 114 -5.90 -6.30 12.40
C MET A 114 -4.63 -6.54 13.21
N GLU A 115 -4.25 -5.62 14.11
CA GLU A 115 -3.11 -5.77 15.01
C GLU A 115 -3.30 -6.96 15.95
N TYR A 116 -4.49 -7.11 16.53
CA TYR A 116 -4.82 -8.27 17.35
C TYR A 116 -4.71 -9.57 16.54
N LEU A 117 -5.31 -9.62 15.35
CA LEU A 117 -5.26 -10.80 14.48
C LEU A 117 -3.84 -11.14 14.04
N ALA A 118 -3.04 -10.15 13.64
CA ALA A 118 -1.66 -10.34 13.24
C ALA A 118 -0.79 -10.87 14.39
N ASN A 119 -1.00 -10.36 15.60
CA ASN A 119 -0.33 -10.84 16.80
C ASN A 119 -0.70 -12.30 17.10
N THR A 120 -1.99 -12.65 17.07
CA THR A 120 -2.41 -14.04 17.25
C THR A 120 -1.83 -14.95 16.16
N LEU A 121 -1.80 -14.50 14.91
CA LEU A 121 -1.28 -15.27 13.78
C LEU A 121 0.22 -15.51 13.88
N ILE A 122 1.03 -14.51 14.25
CA ILE A 122 2.49 -14.70 14.41
C ILE A 122 2.79 -15.67 15.56
N PHE A 123 2.07 -15.59 16.68
CA PHE A 123 2.22 -16.55 17.77
C PHE A 123 1.84 -17.96 17.35
N LEU A 124 0.75 -18.11 16.60
CA LEU A 124 0.31 -19.39 16.06
C LEU A 124 1.33 -19.97 15.07
N LEU A 125 1.86 -19.15 14.17
CA LEU A 125 2.89 -19.55 13.20
C LEU A 125 4.19 -19.96 13.88
N VAL A 126 4.69 -19.16 14.83
CA VAL A 126 5.91 -19.49 15.59
C VAL A 126 5.70 -20.78 16.38
N GLY A 127 4.56 -20.95 17.04
CA GLY A 127 4.22 -22.18 17.75
C GLY A 127 4.21 -23.40 16.83
N ALA A 128 3.60 -23.28 15.64
CA ALA A 128 3.59 -24.35 14.65
C ALA A 128 5.01 -24.69 14.15
N VAL A 129 5.85 -23.68 13.87
CA VAL A 129 7.23 -23.86 13.41
C VAL A 129 8.09 -24.53 14.50
N VAL A 130 7.95 -24.11 15.76
CA VAL A 130 8.69 -24.68 16.89
C VAL A 130 8.37 -26.17 17.10
N VAL A 131 7.14 -26.60 16.81
CA VAL A 131 6.75 -28.03 16.86
C VAL A 131 7.18 -28.78 15.60
N LEU A 132 7.04 -28.17 14.42
CA LEU A 132 7.30 -28.82 13.14
C LEU A 132 8.78 -29.12 12.90
N ILE A 133 9.69 -28.19 13.25
CA ILE A 133 11.14 -28.37 13.06
C ILE A 133 11.67 -29.64 13.77
N PRO A 134 11.49 -29.85 15.08
CA PRO A 134 11.96 -31.06 15.76
C PRO A 134 11.24 -32.31 15.30
N TYR A 135 9.95 -32.20 14.92
CA TYR A 135 9.20 -33.34 14.37
C TYR A 135 9.82 -33.84 13.05
N GLN A 136 10.18 -32.93 12.13
CA GLN A 136 10.86 -33.29 10.88
C GLN A 136 12.25 -33.90 11.13
N ASN A 137 13.01 -33.33 12.06
CA ASN A 137 14.32 -33.87 12.44
C ASN A 137 14.19 -35.28 13.06
N ALA A 138 13.17 -35.52 13.88
CA ALA A 138 12.92 -36.84 14.48
C ALA A 138 12.52 -37.89 13.43
N LEU A 139 11.72 -37.51 12.43
CA LEU A 139 11.36 -38.40 11.32
C LEU A 139 12.58 -38.74 10.44
N GLN A 140 13.44 -37.77 10.16
CA GLN A 140 14.69 -38.01 9.41
C GLN A 140 15.67 -38.90 10.19
N ASN A 141 15.68 -38.80 11.52
CA ASN A 141 16.56 -39.61 12.37
C ASN A 141 16.01 -41.02 12.66
N THR A 142 14.71 -41.25 12.47
CA THR A 142 14.08 -42.58 12.61
C THR A 142 13.94 -43.34 11.29
N SER A 143 14.16 -42.69 10.15
CA SER A 143 14.43 -43.37 8.87
C SER A 143 15.81 -44.04 8.89
N VAL A 144 15.88 -45.16 9.62
CA VAL A 144 16.84 -46.27 9.56
C VAL A 144 18.33 -45.90 9.49
N PRO A 145 19.13 -46.17 10.55
CA PRO A 145 20.58 -46.23 10.42
C PRO A 145 20.95 -47.43 9.53
N GLY A 146 21.01 -47.24 8.22
CA GLY A 146 21.30 -48.29 7.24
C GLY A 146 20.86 -48.07 5.79
N SER A 147 20.22 -46.97 5.42
CA SER A 147 19.80 -46.74 4.03
C SER A 147 20.88 -46.14 3.11
N SER A 148 22.09 -45.86 3.62
CA SER A 148 23.23 -45.39 2.81
C SER A 148 23.98 -46.49 2.04
N ALA A 149 23.51 -47.74 2.04
CA ALA A 149 24.19 -48.87 1.36
C ALA A 149 23.35 -49.63 0.31
N ALA A 150 22.18 -49.14 -0.08
CA ALA A 150 21.42 -49.74 -1.17
C ALA A 150 21.05 -48.67 -2.20
N GLY A 151 21.96 -48.43 -3.14
CA GLY A 151 21.56 -47.86 -4.42
C GLY A 151 20.45 -48.73 -5.02
N PRO A 152 19.47 -48.16 -5.73
CA PRO A 152 18.40 -48.95 -6.34
C PRO A 152 19.03 -49.95 -7.32
N SER A 153 18.83 -51.25 -7.07
CA SER A 153 19.06 -52.26 -8.08
C SER A 153 18.14 -51.97 -9.28
N PRO A 154 18.63 -52.06 -10.53
CA PRO A 154 17.83 -51.73 -11.69
C PRO A 154 16.73 -52.78 -11.83
N SER A 155 15.51 -52.40 -11.45
CA SER A 155 14.30 -53.19 -11.69
C SER A 155 13.77 -52.82 -13.07
N PRO A 156 13.64 -53.77 -14.01
CA PRO A 156 13.24 -53.47 -15.39
C PRO A 156 11.72 -53.45 -15.50
N HIS A 157 11.02 -52.59 -14.76
CA HIS A 157 9.61 -52.30 -15.02
C HIS A 157 9.24 -50.92 -14.50
N GLY A 158 9.45 -49.91 -15.35
CA GLY A 158 8.95 -48.56 -15.14
C GLY A 158 7.46 -48.48 -15.46
N SER A 159 6.61 -48.51 -14.44
CA SER A 159 5.32 -47.83 -14.49
C SER A 159 5.55 -46.36 -14.05
N PRO A 160 5.08 -45.35 -14.79
CA PRO A 160 5.28 -43.96 -14.41
C PRO A 160 4.55 -43.66 -13.10
N GLN A 161 5.30 -43.35 -12.04
CA GLN A 161 4.75 -42.75 -10.84
C GLN A 161 4.20 -41.35 -11.20
N PRO A 162 2.94 -41.01 -10.87
CA PRO A 162 2.41 -39.68 -11.14
C PRO A 162 3.10 -38.67 -10.22
N GLN A 163 3.97 -37.83 -10.79
CA GLN A 163 4.57 -36.72 -10.06
C GLN A 163 3.46 -35.77 -9.59
N ALA A 164 3.33 -35.65 -8.27
CA ALA A 164 2.46 -34.68 -7.62
C ALA A 164 3.01 -33.26 -7.84
N HIS A 165 2.76 -32.70 -9.01
CA HIS A 165 3.06 -31.32 -9.38
C HIS A 165 1.99 -30.32 -8.91
N TRP A 166 0.96 -30.77 -8.17
CA TRP A 166 -0.19 -29.95 -7.76
C TRP A 166 0.09 -29.03 -6.57
N VAL A 167 1.33 -28.93 -6.11
CA VAL A 167 1.72 -27.91 -5.11
C VAL A 167 2.35 -26.76 -5.88
N PRO A 168 1.63 -25.64 -6.07
CA PRO A 168 2.19 -24.49 -6.77
C PRO A 168 3.47 -24.06 -6.05
N GLY A 169 4.54 -23.81 -6.80
CA GLY A 169 5.78 -23.30 -6.21
C GLY A 169 5.52 -21.99 -5.47
N TRP A 170 6.39 -21.59 -4.54
CA TRP A 170 6.32 -20.27 -3.91
C TRP A 170 6.29 -19.12 -4.94
N THR A 171 6.80 -19.38 -6.15
CA THR A 171 6.68 -18.53 -7.34
C THR A 171 5.25 -18.42 -7.87
N ASP A 172 4.48 -19.51 -7.90
CA ASP A 172 3.09 -19.54 -8.39
C ASP A 172 2.12 -18.86 -7.42
N LEU A 173 2.37 -18.99 -6.11
CA LEU A 173 1.70 -18.19 -5.08
C LEU A 173 2.07 -16.70 -5.18
N GLY A 174 3.31 -16.39 -5.55
CA GLY A 174 3.75 -15.05 -5.89
C GLY A 174 2.98 -14.47 -7.08
N TYR A 175 2.79 -15.25 -8.16
CA TYR A 175 1.99 -14.83 -9.32
C TYR A 175 0.51 -14.64 -9.00
N LEU A 176 -0.09 -15.49 -8.15
CA LEU A 176 -1.43 -15.29 -7.63
C LEU A 176 -1.53 -14.02 -6.79
N GLY A 177 -0.52 -13.73 -5.96
CA GLY A 177 -0.38 -12.47 -5.25
C GLY A 177 -0.32 -11.28 -6.21
N ILE A 178 0.56 -11.31 -7.21
CA ILE A 178 0.71 -10.27 -8.25
C ILE A 178 -0.60 -10.09 -9.03
N PHE A 179 -1.31 -11.16 -9.36
CA PHE A 179 -2.60 -11.10 -10.04
C PHE A 179 -3.67 -10.48 -9.13
N TYR A 180 -3.71 -10.85 -7.85
CA TYR A 180 -4.62 -10.27 -6.86
C TYR A 180 -4.32 -8.78 -6.64
N VAL A 181 -3.04 -8.41 -6.68
CA VAL A 181 -2.56 -7.03 -6.52
C VAL A 181 -2.84 -6.21 -7.76
N CYS A 182 -2.62 -6.75 -8.95
CA CYS A 182 -3.02 -6.12 -10.20
C CYS A 182 -4.53 -5.95 -10.24
N THR A 183 -5.32 -6.97 -9.89
CA THR A 183 -6.79 -6.85 -9.89
C THR A 183 -7.29 -5.88 -8.81
N THR A 184 -6.66 -5.82 -7.63
CA THR A 184 -6.98 -4.84 -6.58
C THR A 184 -6.53 -3.44 -6.97
N ALA A 185 -5.35 -3.28 -7.57
CA ALA A 185 -4.83 -2.02 -8.09
C ALA A 185 -5.60 -1.55 -9.33
N ILE A 186 -6.10 -2.45 -10.17
CA ILE A 186 -7.00 -2.17 -11.29
C ILE A 186 -8.36 -1.76 -10.77
N ARG A 187 -8.91 -2.44 -9.74
CA ARG A 187 -10.14 -1.99 -9.07
C ARG A 187 -9.96 -0.64 -8.38
N PHE A 188 -8.82 -0.41 -7.74
CA PHE A 188 -8.45 0.87 -7.16
C PHE A 188 -8.31 1.93 -8.26
N ALA A 189 -7.61 1.65 -9.36
CA ALA A 189 -7.47 2.52 -10.52
C ALA A 189 -8.81 2.77 -11.24
N LEU A 190 -9.71 1.79 -11.28
CA LEU A 190 -11.07 1.95 -11.76
C LEU A 190 -11.87 2.87 -10.85
N VAL A 191 -11.79 2.71 -9.53
CA VAL A 191 -12.38 3.65 -8.57
C VAL A 191 -11.78 5.05 -8.71
N LEU A 192 -10.47 5.15 -8.98
CA LEU A 192 -9.77 6.40 -9.29
C LEU A 192 -10.24 7.03 -10.62
N LEU A 193 -10.53 6.24 -11.65
CA LEU A 193 -10.97 6.73 -12.97
C LEU A 193 -12.48 6.99 -13.04
N LEU A 194 -13.29 6.22 -12.30
CA LEU A 194 -14.75 6.34 -12.22
C LEU A 194 -15.21 7.35 -11.17
N SER A 195 -14.32 7.85 -10.30
CA SER A 195 -14.65 8.91 -9.35
C SER A 195 -15.26 10.12 -10.10
N PRO A 196 -16.56 10.42 -9.89
CA PRO A 196 -17.25 11.50 -10.59
C PRO A 196 -16.62 12.88 -10.37
N LYS A 197 -15.83 13.03 -9.29
CA LYS A 197 -15.18 14.28 -8.89
C LYS A 197 -13.95 14.62 -9.76
N ILE A 198 -13.22 13.64 -10.28
CA ILE A 198 -12.06 13.91 -11.16
C ILE A 198 -12.54 14.32 -12.57
N LEU A 199 -13.63 13.69 -13.04
CA LEU A 199 -14.30 14.10 -14.28
C LEU A 199 -14.96 15.49 -14.12
N GLY A 200 -15.56 15.75 -12.95
CA GLY A 200 -16.12 17.05 -12.58
C GLY A 200 -15.07 18.17 -12.50
N LEU A 201 -13.89 17.92 -11.92
CA LEU A 201 -12.80 18.89 -11.84
C LEU A 201 -12.13 19.15 -13.21
N ARG A 202 -12.02 18.13 -14.08
CA ARG A 202 -11.58 18.34 -15.47
C ARG A 202 -12.57 19.23 -16.24
N LYS A 203 -13.87 18.93 -16.15
CA LYS A 203 -14.93 19.77 -16.76
C LYS A 203 -14.97 21.18 -16.17
N MET A 204 -14.78 21.32 -14.85
CA MET A 204 -14.82 22.62 -14.18
C MET A 204 -13.59 23.48 -14.52
N LYS A 205 -12.41 22.86 -14.69
CA LYS A 205 -11.21 23.57 -15.16
C LYS A 205 -11.33 23.99 -16.63
N GLU A 206 -11.96 23.18 -17.49
CA GLU A 206 -12.34 23.58 -18.86
C GLU A 206 -13.40 24.68 -18.88
N TYR A 207 -14.43 24.60 -18.03
CA TYR A 207 -15.47 25.61 -17.90
C TYR A 207 -14.91 26.97 -17.44
N CYS A 208 -14.05 26.97 -16.41
CA CYS A 208 -13.36 28.17 -15.96
C CYS A 208 -12.37 28.72 -16.99
N ARG A 209 -11.71 27.86 -17.78
CA ARG A 209 -10.81 28.29 -18.86
C ARG A 209 -11.59 28.90 -20.04
N GLY A 210 -12.83 28.47 -20.28
CA GLY A 210 -13.76 29.12 -21.21
C GLY A 210 -14.34 30.45 -20.70
N PHE A 211 -14.44 30.64 -19.38
CA PHE A 211 -14.99 31.87 -18.77
C PHE A 211 -13.95 32.98 -18.53
N GLY A 212 -12.65 32.66 -18.53
CA GLY A 212 -11.56 33.61 -18.30
C GLY A 212 -11.38 34.71 -19.38
N GLY A 213 -12.15 34.68 -20.46
CA GLY A 213 -12.04 35.63 -21.58
C GLY A 213 -13.00 36.82 -21.57
N ARG A 214 -13.91 36.97 -20.60
CA ARG A 214 -14.92 38.05 -20.61
C ARG A 214 -15.27 38.57 -19.21
N ALA A 215 -14.32 39.22 -18.55
CA ALA A 215 -14.66 40.10 -17.43
C ALA A 215 -15.36 41.36 -17.99
N ARG A 216 -16.68 41.49 -17.82
CA ARG A 216 -17.38 42.77 -17.98
C ARG A 216 -16.97 43.72 -16.85
N PRO A 217 -16.70 45.00 -17.11
CA PRO A 217 -16.43 45.96 -16.05
C PRO A 217 -17.71 46.21 -15.24
N LYS A 218 -17.57 46.23 -13.90
CA LYS A 218 -18.63 46.58 -12.95
C LYS A 218 -19.05 48.04 -13.18
N GLN A 219 -20.33 48.27 -13.51
CA GLN A 219 -20.92 49.61 -13.39
C GLN A 219 -21.04 49.97 -11.91
N ALA A 220 -20.55 51.16 -11.56
CA ALA A 220 -20.59 51.72 -10.22
C ALA A 220 -22.03 52.11 -9.80
N PRO A 221 -22.37 52.08 -8.50
CA PRO A 221 -23.69 52.50 -8.02
C PRO A 221 -23.89 54.02 -8.19
N PRO A 222 -25.12 54.49 -8.47
CA PRO A 222 -25.37 55.91 -8.71
C PRO A 222 -25.33 56.73 -7.42
N SER A 223 -24.84 57.97 -7.52
CA SER A 223 -24.74 58.96 -6.44
C SER A 223 -26.11 59.46 -5.95
N PRO A 224 -26.25 59.85 -4.67
CA PRO A 224 -27.51 60.32 -4.12
C PRO A 224 -27.78 61.78 -4.56
N THR A 225 -28.63 61.96 -5.57
CA THR A 225 -29.13 63.28 -5.94
C THR A 225 -30.38 63.61 -5.10
N ARG A 226 -30.22 64.65 -4.30
CA ARG A 226 -31.21 65.50 -3.61
C ARG A 226 -32.61 65.51 -4.27
N ALA A 227 -33.62 65.03 -3.57
CA ALA A 227 -35.04 65.27 -3.88
C ALA A 227 -35.71 65.98 -2.69
N THR A 228 -35.56 67.31 -2.68
CA THR A 228 -36.47 68.23 -2.01
C THR A 228 -37.67 68.44 -2.92
N ASP A 229 -38.87 68.05 -2.47
CA ASP A 229 -40.20 68.63 -2.71
C ASP A 229 -41.28 67.55 -2.85
N ALA A 230 -42.06 67.38 -1.79
CA ALA A 230 -43.41 66.80 -1.87
C ALA A 230 -44.24 67.38 -0.72
N SER A 231 -45.01 68.43 -1.02
CA SER A 231 -46.02 69.03 -0.14
C SER A 231 -47.14 68.02 0.19
N PRO A 232 -47.71 68.03 1.41
CA PRO A 232 -48.80 67.13 1.77
C PRO A 232 -50.18 67.67 1.33
N PRO A 233 -51.13 66.82 0.88
CA PRO A 233 -52.50 67.26 0.63
C PRO A 233 -53.33 67.31 1.93
N ARG A 234 -54.12 68.38 2.07
CA ARG A 234 -55.06 68.62 3.18
C ARG A 234 -56.23 67.62 3.17
N PRO A 235 -56.78 67.26 4.34
CA PRO A 235 -58.03 66.50 4.43
C PRO A 235 -59.24 67.42 4.14
N ARG A 236 -60.16 66.98 3.27
CA ARG A 236 -61.51 67.55 3.17
C ARG A 236 -62.45 66.73 4.05
N ALA A 237 -63.26 67.47 4.81
CA ALA A 237 -64.42 67.00 5.57
C ALA A 237 -65.55 66.54 4.64
#